data_AF-A0A8H6DH37-F1
#
_entry.id   AF-A0A8H6DH37-F1
#
_cell.length_a   1.000
_cell.length_b   1.000
_cell.length_c   1.000
_cell.angle_alpha   90.00
_cell.angle_beta   90.00
_cell.angle_gamma   90.00
#
_symmetry.space_group_name_H-M   'P 1'
#
loop_
_entity.id
_entity.type
_entity.pdbx_description
1 polymer ?
#
loop_
_entity_poly.entity_id
_entity_poly.type
_entity_poly.pdbx_seq_one_letter_code
_entity_poly.pdbx_strand_id
1 'polypeptide(L)'
;MMSMSEPDSQSKERTSRLFETAELIGSRFLDHTGSYSTTEIAEPSSTWQDWIFAESRRRMSCLWLIIGCVITIENGKKCSICSDMCSLPLPSNKLLWEARSLEEWQTEKAFFNMSCPMITLGELVEAKTNAGNPVEAQRLQGWEMGSDKMAAMLNIAVDQQGDPPTEENTVVLAFSFMKRDES
;
A
#
# COMPACT_ATOMS: atom_id res chain seq x y z
N MET A 1 36.26 16.10 -11.79
CA MET A 1 35.31 16.90 -10.97
C MET A 1 33.95 16.71 -11.60
N MET A 2 33.14 15.77 -11.09
CA MET A 2 31.78 15.53 -11.60
C MET A 2 30.88 16.64 -11.07
N SER A 3 30.37 17.47 -11.97
CA SER A 3 29.35 18.47 -11.66
C SER A 3 28.08 17.74 -11.25
N MET A 4 27.75 17.79 -9.96
CA MET A 4 26.42 17.40 -9.49
C MET A 4 25.48 18.52 -9.92
N SER A 5 24.76 18.31 -11.01
CA SER A 5 23.72 19.22 -11.46
C SER A 5 22.66 19.35 -10.35
N GLU A 6 22.59 20.52 -9.73
CA GLU A 6 21.46 20.86 -8.86
C GLU A 6 20.16 20.69 -9.64
N PRO A 7 19.11 20.09 -9.05
CA PRO A 7 17.84 19.92 -9.74
C PRO A 7 17.27 21.31 -10.10
N ASP A 8 17.09 21.52 -11.40
CA ASP A 8 16.58 22.76 -11.99
C ASP A 8 15.25 23.19 -11.35
N SER A 9 15.03 24.48 -11.18
CA SER A 9 13.84 25.04 -10.49
C SER A 9 12.53 24.51 -11.09
N GLN A 10 12.54 24.25 -12.40
CA GLN A 10 11.43 23.69 -13.14
C GLN A 10 11.12 22.23 -12.75
N SER A 11 12.13 21.45 -12.39
CA SER A 11 11.97 20.05 -11.93
C SER A 11 11.27 20.01 -10.57
N LYS A 12 11.70 20.87 -9.64
CA LYS A 12 11.10 21.00 -8.30
C LYS A 12 9.62 21.41 -8.39
N GLU A 13 9.29 22.35 -9.27
CA GLU A 13 7.91 22.80 -9.49
C GLU A 13 7.02 21.68 -10.06
N ARG A 14 7.52 20.91 -11.03
CA ARG A 14 6.79 19.75 -11.59
C ARG A 14 6.51 18.71 -10.52
N THR A 15 7.50 18.39 -9.69
CA THR A 15 7.35 17.49 -8.55
C THR A 15 6.28 17.98 -7.57
N SER A 16 6.30 19.25 -7.18
CA SER A 16 5.28 19.82 -6.28
C SER A 16 3.88 19.64 -6.84
N ARG A 17 3.69 19.97 -8.13
CA ARG A 17 2.41 19.80 -8.81
C ARG A 17 1.95 18.35 -8.89
N LEU A 18 2.87 17.39 -9.05
CA LEU A 18 2.53 15.95 -9.04
C LEU A 18 2.03 15.50 -7.67
N PHE A 19 2.71 15.92 -6.58
CA PHE A 19 2.25 15.63 -5.22
C PHE A 19 0.88 16.26 -4.94
N GLU A 20 0.70 17.55 -5.24
CA GLU A 20 -0.57 18.26 -5.06
C GLU A 20 -1.71 17.60 -5.86
N THR A 21 -1.42 17.16 -7.09
CA THR A 21 -2.40 16.47 -7.94
C THR A 21 -2.75 15.10 -7.36
N ALA A 22 -1.77 14.32 -6.90
CA ALA A 22 -2.00 13.02 -6.29
C ALA A 22 -2.80 13.12 -4.99
N GLU A 23 -2.48 14.09 -4.13
CA GLU A 23 -3.24 14.39 -2.89
C GLU A 23 -4.67 14.84 -3.20
N LEU A 24 -4.85 15.70 -4.21
CA LEU A 24 -6.18 16.17 -4.62
C LEU A 24 -7.04 15.02 -5.15
N ILE A 25 -6.49 14.13 -5.98
CA ILE A 25 -7.28 13.01 -6.51
C ILE A 25 -7.56 11.99 -5.40
N GLY A 26 -6.58 11.72 -4.52
CA GLY A 26 -6.77 10.84 -3.35
C GLY A 26 -7.86 11.34 -2.41
N SER A 27 -7.87 12.63 -2.07
CA SER A 27 -8.92 13.25 -1.24
C SER A 27 -10.28 13.25 -1.91
N ARG A 28 -10.37 13.56 -3.21
CA ARG A 28 -11.63 13.47 -3.97
C ARG A 28 -12.17 12.03 -4.03
N PHE A 29 -11.29 11.04 -4.16
CA PHE A 29 -11.67 9.64 -4.14
C PHE A 29 -12.23 9.23 -2.77
N LEU A 30 -11.59 9.68 -1.69
CA LEU A 30 -12.10 9.50 -0.33
C LEU A 30 -13.47 10.13 -0.12
N ASP A 31 -13.64 11.40 -0.52
CA ASP A 31 -14.91 12.12 -0.38
C ASP A 31 -16.04 11.36 -1.09
N HIS A 32 -15.74 10.74 -2.23
CA HIS A 32 -16.69 9.98 -3.01
C HIS A 32 -16.99 8.59 -2.45
N THR A 33 -15.99 7.91 -1.87
CA THR A 33 -16.10 6.52 -1.41
C THR A 33 -16.32 6.35 0.10
N GLY A 34 -16.21 7.44 0.86
CA GLY A 34 -16.43 7.55 2.31
C GLY A 34 -15.31 7.01 3.20
N SER A 35 -14.44 6.13 2.68
CA SER A 35 -13.32 5.52 3.41
C SER A 35 -12.35 4.84 2.44
N TYR A 36 -11.05 4.80 2.78
CA TYR A 36 -10.01 4.12 1.99
C TYR A 36 -10.28 2.62 1.84
N SER A 37 -10.80 1.96 2.88
CA SER A 37 -11.41 0.62 2.87
C SER A 37 -11.19 -0.07 4.22
N THR A 38 -12.11 -0.95 4.56
CA THR A 38 -12.05 -1.93 5.65
C THR A 38 -11.65 -3.31 5.12
N THR A 39 -11.19 -4.20 5.99
CA THR A 39 -10.96 -5.61 5.64
C THR A 39 -12.31 -6.31 5.46
N GLU A 40 -12.37 -7.30 4.58
CA GLU A 40 -13.59 -8.11 4.37
C GLU A 40 -14.01 -8.87 5.66
N ILE A 41 -13.08 -9.11 6.57
CA ILE A 41 -13.37 -9.73 7.88
C ILE A 41 -14.06 -8.74 8.81
N ALA A 42 -13.64 -7.48 8.82
CA ALA A 42 -14.23 -6.44 9.66
C ALA A 42 -15.60 -5.97 9.14
N GLU A 43 -15.77 -5.91 7.82
CA GLU A 43 -16.99 -5.48 7.15
C GLU A 43 -17.34 -6.48 6.03
N PRO A 44 -17.99 -7.62 6.37
CA PRO A 44 -18.29 -8.66 5.41
C PRO A 44 -19.37 -8.20 4.43
N SER A 45 -19.09 -8.44 3.15
CA SER A 45 -20.00 -8.10 2.05
C SER A 45 -21.21 -9.04 2.04
N SER A 46 -22.41 -8.46 1.90
CA SER A 46 -23.67 -9.22 1.93
C SER A 46 -23.93 -9.99 0.62
N THR A 47 -23.49 -9.43 -0.52
CA THR A 47 -23.60 -10.05 -1.84
C THR A 47 -22.25 -10.07 -2.56
N TRP A 48 -22.14 -10.84 -3.65
CA TRP A 48 -20.94 -10.84 -4.48
C TRP A 48 -20.71 -9.48 -5.14
N GLN A 49 -21.78 -8.77 -5.51
CA GLN A 49 -21.71 -7.42 -6.06
C GLN A 49 -21.17 -6.41 -5.04
N ASP A 50 -21.64 -6.48 -3.79
CA ASP A 50 -21.11 -5.66 -2.70
C ASP A 50 -19.63 -5.97 -2.47
N TRP A 51 -19.26 -7.26 -2.56
CA TRP A 51 -17.88 -7.69 -2.44
C TRP A 51 -16.99 -7.13 -3.55
N ILE A 52 -17.43 -7.16 -4.82
CA ILE A 52 -16.69 -6.56 -5.94
C ILE A 52 -16.45 -5.08 -5.69
N PHE A 53 -17.46 -4.35 -5.19
CA PHE A 53 -17.33 -2.93 -4.86
C PHE A 53 -16.34 -2.70 -3.71
N ALA A 54 -16.48 -3.44 -2.61
CA ALA A 54 -15.58 -3.35 -1.46
C ALA A 54 -14.13 -3.69 -1.84
N GLU A 55 -13.92 -4.77 -2.61
CA GLU A 55 -12.61 -5.18 -3.10
C GLU A 55 -12.02 -4.14 -4.06
N SER A 56 -12.82 -3.57 -4.95
CA SER A 56 -12.37 -2.49 -5.84
C SER A 56 -11.84 -1.28 -5.04
N ARG A 57 -12.48 -0.93 -3.91
CA ARG A 57 -11.99 0.14 -3.01
C ARG A 57 -10.66 -0.25 -2.35
N ARG A 58 -10.51 -1.47 -1.82
CA ARG A 58 -9.22 -1.97 -1.27
C ARG A 58 -8.10 -1.85 -2.28
N ARG A 59 -8.36 -2.32 -3.50
CA ARG A 59 -7.41 -2.30 -4.62
C ARG A 59 -7.02 -0.89 -5.03
N MET A 60 -7.98 0.03 -5.06
CA MET A 60 -7.72 1.44 -5.36
C MET A 60 -6.84 2.10 -4.29
N SER A 61 -7.06 1.81 -3.01
CA SER A 61 -6.23 2.35 -1.94
C SER A 61 -4.80 1.81 -1.96
N CYS A 62 -4.63 0.53 -2.31
CA CYS A 62 -3.31 -0.02 -2.59
C CYS A 62 -2.63 0.65 -3.78
N LEU A 63 -3.38 0.96 -4.84
CA LEU A 63 -2.85 1.69 -5.99
C LEU A 63 -2.39 3.11 -5.62
N TRP A 64 -3.15 3.83 -4.78
CA TRP A 64 -2.75 5.14 -4.27
C TRP A 64 -1.45 5.09 -3.48
N LEU A 65 -1.27 4.06 -2.65
CA LEU A 65 -0.01 3.83 -1.95
C LEU A 65 1.13 3.59 -2.93
N ILE A 66 0.95 2.73 -3.94
CA ILE A 66 1.96 2.45 -4.96
C ILE A 66 2.37 3.73 -5.70
N ILE A 67 1.39 4.54 -6.12
CA ILE A 67 1.65 5.82 -6.78
C ILE A 67 2.42 6.76 -5.84
N GLY A 68 2.00 6.86 -4.58
CA GLY A 68 2.69 7.65 -3.56
C GLY A 68 4.15 7.21 -3.37
N CYS A 69 4.42 5.90 -3.33
CA CYS A 69 5.77 5.35 -3.26
C CYS A 69 6.60 5.74 -4.50
N VAL A 70 6.07 5.58 -5.71
CA VAL A 70 6.78 5.92 -6.96
C VAL A 70 7.16 7.40 -6.98
N ILE A 71 6.19 8.29 -6.70
CA ILE A 71 6.45 9.74 -6.67
C ILE A 71 7.48 10.07 -5.58
N THR A 72 7.44 9.42 -4.43
CA THR A 72 8.36 9.73 -3.32
C THR A 72 9.79 9.26 -3.61
N ILE A 73 9.94 8.06 -4.19
CA ILE A 73 11.23 7.47 -4.60
C ILE A 73 11.90 8.31 -5.69
N GLU A 74 11.17 8.71 -6.73
CA GLU A 74 11.71 9.54 -7.82
C GLU A 74 12.30 10.88 -7.32
N ASN A 75 11.85 11.35 -6.15
CA ASN A 75 12.27 12.61 -5.56
C ASN A 75 13.28 12.47 -4.42
N GLY A 76 13.87 11.28 -4.25
CA GLY A 76 14.92 11.03 -3.26
C GLY A 76 14.45 11.10 -1.80
N LYS A 77 13.13 11.06 -1.56
CA LYS A 77 12.54 11.03 -0.22
C LYS A 77 12.27 9.58 0.17
N LYS A 78 12.42 9.23 1.46
CA LYS A 78 11.91 7.95 1.97
C LYS A 78 10.39 8.04 2.05
N CYS A 79 9.71 7.00 1.58
CA CYS A 79 8.25 6.90 1.69
C CYS A 79 7.87 6.64 3.16
N SER A 80 7.58 7.70 3.93
CA SER A 80 7.08 7.57 5.30
C SER A 80 5.63 7.06 5.36
N ILE A 81 4.96 6.93 4.20
CA ILE A 81 3.55 6.57 4.09
C ILE A 81 3.26 5.18 4.69
N CYS A 82 4.25 4.29 4.77
CA CYS A 82 4.04 2.92 5.24
C CYS A 82 3.74 2.82 6.75
N SER A 83 4.35 3.64 7.61
CA SER A 83 4.14 3.51 9.07
C SER A 83 2.70 3.84 9.47
N ASP A 84 2.09 4.80 8.78
CA ASP A 84 0.72 5.25 9.05
C ASP A 84 -0.31 4.38 8.32
N MET A 85 0.15 3.46 7.46
CA MET A 85 -0.69 2.60 6.64
C MET A 85 -0.64 1.12 7.02
N CYS A 86 -0.11 0.76 8.20
CA CYS A 86 -0.14 -0.63 8.70
C CYS A 86 -1.55 -1.23 8.71
N SER A 87 -2.59 -0.41 8.89
CA SER A 87 -4.00 -0.84 8.87
C SER A 87 -4.61 -0.94 7.46
N LEU A 88 -3.86 -0.60 6.40
CA LEU A 88 -4.35 -0.65 5.03
C LEU A 88 -4.70 -2.11 4.67
N PRO A 89 -5.95 -2.40 4.27
CA PRO A 89 -6.35 -3.74 3.90
C PRO A 89 -5.64 -4.19 2.62
N LEU A 90 -5.10 -5.40 2.62
CA LEU A 90 -4.52 -6.01 1.43
C LEU A 90 -5.62 -6.44 0.45
N PRO A 91 -5.33 -6.45 -0.86
CA PRO A 91 -6.24 -7.01 -1.84
C PRO A 91 -6.36 -8.52 -1.65
N SER A 92 -7.50 -9.07 -2.06
CA SER A 92 -7.71 -10.52 -2.08
C SER A 92 -6.77 -11.21 -3.07
N ASN A 93 -6.65 -12.53 -2.94
CA ASN A 93 -5.89 -13.32 -3.90
C ASN A 93 -6.48 -13.20 -5.33
N LYS A 94 -5.66 -13.57 -6.31
CA LYS A 94 -5.96 -13.49 -7.74
C LYS A 94 -7.21 -14.29 -8.11
N LEU A 95 -7.32 -15.53 -7.64
CA LEU A 95 -8.43 -16.42 -8.01
C LEU A 95 -9.77 -15.87 -7.55
N LEU A 96 -9.83 -15.34 -6.32
CA LEU A 96 -11.03 -14.72 -5.77
C LEU A 96 -11.43 -13.45 -6.53
N TRP A 97 -10.46 -12.64 -6.96
CA TRP A 97 -10.70 -11.45 -7.76
C TRP A 97 -11.12 -11.75 -9.20
N GLU A 98 -10.52 -12.76 -9.81
CA GLU A 98 -10.77 -13.10 -11.22
C GLU A 98 -11.99 -14.00 -11.45
N ALA A 99 -12.65 -14.44 -10.37
CA ALA A 99 -13.88 -15.22 -10.43
C ALA A 99 -14.92 -14.59 -11.37
N ARG A 100 -15.47 -15.39 -12.28
CA ARG A 100 -16.43 -14.96 -13.32
C ARG A 100 -17.86 -15.37 -13.03
N SER A 101 -18.06 -16.16 -11.98
CA SER A 101 -19.38 -16.58 -11.52
C SER A 101 -19.50 -16.49 -10.00
N LEU A 102 -20.75 -16.46 -9.52
CA LEU A 102 -21.05 -16.48 -8.09
C LEU A 102 -20.52 -17.76 -7.42
N GLU A 103 -20.61 -18.90 -8.10
CA GLU A 103 -20.14 -20.21 -7.61
C GLU A 103 -18.62 -20.27 -7.48
N GLU A 104 -17.89 -19.77 -8.50
CA GLU A 104 -16.43 -19.62 -8.44
C GLU A 104 -16.04 -18.71 -7.27
N TRP A 105 -16.69 -17.55 -7.14
CA TRP A 105 -16.41 -16.62 -6.04
C TRP A 105 -16.66 -17.24 -4.66
N GLN A 106 -17.78 -17.96 -4.46
CA GLN A 106 -18.07 -18.63 -3.20
C GLN A 106 -17.01 -19.68 -2.85
N THR A 107 -16.62 -20.47 -3.84
CA THR A 107 -15.61 -21.51 -3.71
C THR A 107 -14.26 -20.92 -3.33
N GLU A 108 -13.79 -19.92 -4.08
CA GLU A 108 -12.52 -19.24 -3.82
C GLU A 108 -12.55 -18.46 -2.51
N LYS A 109 -13.69 -17.87 -2.12
CA LYS A 109 -13.83 -17.16 -0.83
C LYS A 109 -13.70 -18.13 0.34
N ALA A 110 -14.26 -19.34 0.23
CA ALA A 110 -14.11 -20.37 1.24
C ALA A 110 -12.65 -20.81 1.37
N PHE A 111 -11.96 -21.08 0.25
CA PHE A 111 -10.54 -21.42 0.26
C PHE A 111 -9.66 -20.30 0.83
N PHE A 112 -9.93 -19.06 0.43
CA PHE A 112 -9.22 -17.89 0.93
C PHE A 112 -9.39 -17.71 2.43
N ASN A 113 -10.59 -17.93 2.98
CA ASN A 113 -10.80 -17.84 4.42
C ASN A 113 -10.12 -18.97 5.20
N MET A 114 -10.05 -20.17 4.62
CA MET A 114 -9.37 -21.32 5.24
C MET A 114 -7.85 -21.17 5.28
N SER A 115 -7.25 -20.37 4.39
CA SER A 115 -5.80 -20.22 4.29
C SER A 115 -5.19 -19.25 5.31
N CYS A 116 -5.98 -18.66 6.21
CA CYS A 116 -5.55 -17.65 7.18
C CYS A 116 -4.69 -16.55 6.53
N PRO A 117 -5.27 -15.80 5.57
CA PRO A 117 -4.51 -14.91 4.71
C PRO A 117 -3.98 -13.72 5.49
N MET A 118 -2.91 -13.11 4.99
CA MET A 118 -2.56 -11.76 5.41
C MET A 118 -3.61 -10.79 4.88
N ILE A 119 -4.14 -9.95 5.77
CA ILE A 119 -5.26 -9.05 5.53
C ILE A 119 -4.87 -7.57 5.60
N THR A 120 -3.71 -7.23 6.18
CA THR A 120 -3.24 -5.84 6.29
C THR A 120 -1.79 -5.67 5.83
N LEU A 121 -1.45 -4.45 5.41
CA LEU A 121 -0.09 -4.08 5.04
C LEU A 121 0.89 -4.28 6.20
N GLY A 122 0.45 -4.04 7.44
CA GLY A 122 1.25 -4.28 8.64
C GLY A 122 1.65 -5.74 8.80
N GLU A 123 0.72 -6.68 8.57
CA GLU A 123 1.03 -8.12 8.59
C GLU A 123 2.04 -8.50 7.51
N LEU A 124 1.94 -7.92 6.30
CA LEU A 124 2.92 -8.16 5.23
C LEU A 124 4.31 -7.63 5.59
N VAL A 125 4.39 -6.42 6.15
CA VAL A 125 5.66 -5.83 6.63
C VAL A 125 6.26 -6.67 7.75
N GLU A 126 5.44 -7.11 8.70
CA GLU A 126 5.87 -7.98 9.80
C GLU A 126 6.38 -9.32 9.29
N ALA A 127 5.64 -9.98 8.39
CA ALA A 127 6.04 -11.26 7.80
C ALA A 127 7.38 -11.15 7.05
N LYS A 128 7.59 -10.04 6.33
CA LYS A 128 8.87 -9.75 5.64
C LYS A 128 10.02 -9.49 6.61
N THR A 129 9.77 -8.69 7.65
CA THR A 129 10.79 -8.37 8.66
C THR A 129 11.22 -9.62 9.43
N ASN A 130 10.29 -10.57 9.61
CA ASN A 130 10.50 -11.82 10.33
C ASN A 130 10.64 -13.04 9.40
N ALA A 131 11.08 -12.86 8.15
CA ALA A 131 11.21 -13.95 7.18
C ALA A 131 12.20 -15.08 7.61
N GLY A 132 13.00 -14.87 8.66
CA GLY A 132 13.78 -15.92 9.31
C GLY A 132 12.95 -16.91 10.15
N ASN A 133 11.70 -16.57 10.49
CA ASN A 133 10.75 -17.46 11.14
C ASN A 133 10.07 -18.35 10.08
N PRO A 134 10.12 -19.70 10.20
CA PRO A 134 9.48 -20.61 9.25
C PRO A 134 7.98 -20.35 9.04
N VAL A 135 7.28 -19.91 10.08
CA VAL A 135 5.83 -19.61 10.02
C VAL A 135 5.57 -18.38 9.15
N GLU A 136 6.31 -17.29 9.39
CA GLU A 136 6.16 -16.06 8.60
C GLU A 136 6.65 -16.23 7.16
N ALA A 137 7.71 -17.01 6.94
CA ALA A 137 8.16 -17.39 5.60
C ALA A 137 7.08 -18.17 4.84
N GLN A 138 6.40 -19.10 5.50
CA GLN A 138 5.29 -19.86 4.91
C GLN A 138 4.10 -18.96 4.58
N ARG A 139 3.74 -18.03 5.48
CA ARG A 139 2.66 -17.06 5.24
C ARG A 139 2.98 -16.16 4.05
N LEU A 140 4.22 -15.65 3.99
CA LEU A 140 4.70 -14.84 2.87
C LEU A 140 4.63 -15.61 1.55
N GLN A 141 5.11 -16.85 1.51
CA GLN A 141 5.04 -17.70 0.32
C GLN A 141 3.59 -17.96 -0.12
N GLY A 142 2.68 -18.20 0.82
CA GLY A 142 1.25 -18.39 0.53
C GLY A 142 0.62 -17.16 -0.11
N TRP A 143 0.96 -15.97 0.40
CA TRP A 143 0.51 -14.70 -0.17
C TRP A 143 1.11 -14.43 -1.54
N GLU A 144 2.40 -14.68 -1.74
CA GLU A 144 3.09 -14.51 -3.03
C GLU A 144 2.48 -15.42 -4.11
N MET A 145 2.18 -16.68 -3.77
CA MET A 145 1.55 -17.63 -4.70
C MET A 145 0.14 -17.18 -5.12
N GLY A 146 -0.60 -16.57 -4.20
CA GLY A 146 -1.94 -16.05 -4.44
C GLY A 146 -1.99 -14.67 -5.08
N SER A 147 -0.85 -14.00 -5.25
CA SER A 147 -0.78 -12.60 -5.65
C SER A 147 -1.04 -12.39 -7.14
N ASP A 148 -1.71 -11.27 -7.46
CA ASP A 148 -1.78 -10.75 -8.81
C ASP A 148 -0.71 -9.69 -9.07
N LYS A 149 -0.75 -9.06 -10.25
CA LYS A 149 0.21 -8.02 -10.63
C LYS A 149 0.20 -6.81 -9.71
N MET A 150 -0.94 -6.46 -9.11
CA MET A 150 -1.04 -5.33 -8.20
C MET A 150 -0.47 -5.67 -6.83
N ALA A 151 -0.76 -6.86 -6.30
CA ALA A 151 -0.11 -7.36 -5.10
C ALA A 151 1.42 -7.46 -5.28
N ALA A 152 1.90 -7.88 -6.45
CA ALA A 152 3.34 -7.87 -6.76
C ALA A 152 3.95 -6.45 -6.75
N MET A 153 3.25 -5.44 -7.29
CA MET A 153 3.70 -4.04 -7.21
C MET A 153 3.75 -3.53 -5.76
N LEU A 154 2.75 -3.90 -4.95
CA LEU A 154 2.73 -3.59 -3.52
C LEU A 154 3.90 -4.24 -2.79
N ASN A 155 4.23 -5.49 -3.14
CA ASN A 155 5.38 -6.21 -2.59
C ASN A 155 6.68 -5.40 -2.77
N ILE A 156 6.92 -4.93 -4.01
CA ILE A 156 8.09 -4.12 -4.38
C ILE A 156 8.08 -2.80 -3.61
N ALA A 157 6.92 -2.14 -3.49
CA ALA A 157 6.80 -0.89 -2.75
C ALA A 157 7.18 -1.02 -1.27
N VAL A 158 6.95 -2.19 -0.66
CA VAL A 158 7.37 -2.51 0.72
C VAL A 158 8.87 -2.82 0.81
N ASP A 159 9.45 -3.51 -0.16
CA ASP A 159 10.88 -3.89 -0.13
C ASP A 159 11.84 -2.69 -0.19
N GLN A 160 11.41 -1.59 -0.79
CA GLN A 160 12.21 -0.36 -0.93
C GLN A 160 12.44 0.39 0.40
N GLN A 161 11.98 -0.13 1.55
CA GLN A 161 12.09 0.53 2.86
C GLN A 161 13.19 -0.05 3.77
N GLY A 162 13.90 -1.10 3.34
CA GLY A 162 14.81 -1.88 4.17
C GLY A 162 16.19 -1.28 4.50
N ASP A 163 16.56 -0.09 4.00
CA ASP A 163 17.86 0.52 4.36
C ASP A 163 17.74 1.50 5.53
N PRO A 164 18.50 1.31 6.64
CA PRO A 164 18.44 2.19 7.80
C PRO A 164 18.94 3.61 7.47
N PRO A 165 18.37 4.67 8.08
CA PRO A 165 18.87 6.03 7.90
C PRO A 165 20.21 6.20 8.63
N THR A 166 21.20 6.77 7.96
CA THR A 166 22.33 7.42 8.62
C THR A 166 21.82 8.62 9.43
N GLU A 167 22.42 8.86 10.60
CA GLU A 167 21.93 9.77 11.66
C GLU A 167 21.57 11.20 11.20
N GLU A 168 22.11 11.67 10.08
CA GLU A 168 21.87 13.03 9.57
C GLU A 168 20.43 13.27 9.06
N ASN A 169 19.70 12.23 8.66
CA ASN A 169 18.36 12.38 8.07
C ASN A 169 17.19 12.30 9.08
N THR A 170 17.45 11.84 10.30
CA THR A 170 16.41 11.67 11.35
C THR A 170 15.99 13.03 11.95
N VAL A 171 16.90 14.00 11.97
CA VAL A 171 16.66 15.32 12.59
C VAL A 171 15.73 16.17 11.72
N VAL A 172 15.81 16.07 10.39
CA VAL A 172 15.03 16.93 9.48
C VAL A 172 13.53 16.58 9.45
N LEU A 173 13.19 15.30 9.65
CA LEU A 173 11.80 14.83 9.63
C LEU A 173 11.07 15.10 10.96
N ALA A 174 11.76 14.98 12.10
CA ALA A 174 11.18 15.33 13.41
C ALA A 174 10.84 16.83 13.52
N PHE A 175 11.64 17.70 12.89
CA PHE A 175 11.38 19.15 12.89
C PHE A 175 10.25 19.60 11.94
N SER A 176 9.87 18.77 10.97
CA SER A 176 8.83 19.14 9.98
C SER A 176 7.41 18.78 10.46
N PHE A 177 7.26 17.78 11.34
CA PHE A 177 5.98 17.44 11.97
C PHE A 177 5.65 18.35 13.16
N MET A 178 6.65 18.83 13.89
CA MET A 178 6.45 19.67 15.09
C MET A 178 6.10 21.14 14.78
N LYS A 179 6.15 21.57 13.52
CA LYS A 179 5.82 22.96 13.11
C LYS A 179 4.40 23.16 12.57
N ARG A 180 3.55 22.12 12.56
CA ARG A 180 2.19 22.22 11.99
C ARG A 180 1.07 22.38 13.03
N ASP A 181 1.40 22.43 14.33
CA ASP A 181 0.44 22.60 15.43
C ASP A 181 0.48 23.99 16.12
N GLU A 182 1.19 24.97 15.54
CA GLU A 182 1.07 26.37 15.97
C GLU A 182 0.89 27.29 14.76
N SER A 183 -0.35 27.44 14.31
CA SER A 183 -0.98 28.74 14.00
C SER A 183 -2.46 28.60 13.65
#